data_AF-A0A2M8CLT1-F1
#
_entry.id   AF-A0A2M8CLT1-F1
#
_cell.length_a   1.000
_cell.length_b   1.000
_cell.length_c   1.000
_cell.angle_alpha   90.00
_cell.angle_beta   90.00
_cell.angle_gamma   90.00
#
_symmetry.space_group_name_H-M   'P 1'
#
loop_
_entity.id
_entity.type
_entity.pdbx_description
1 polymer ?
#
loop_
_entity_poly.entity_id
_entity_poly.type
_entity_poly.pdbx_seq_one_letter_code
_entity_poly.pdbx_strand_id
1 'polypeptide(L)'
;MPSTHRKNIYKKETFNKIQILKFIKLNQLMRHLFFLAIASIMALSSCNNTPAPASQNANWAHTATVADVIQTSNYTYLEVNENGSNYWMAIPKSDIAVGKVIYYNSGLPMTNFESKELNRTFEKVLFVQVISDDPTGESDVTRMAPTTTLTPEERVTANKSGGD
;
A
#
# COMPACT_ATOMS: atom_id res chain seq x y z
N MET A 1 -10.60 37.73 -46.50
CA MET A 1 -11.83 37.22 -45.86
C MET A 1 -11.47 36.10 -44.89
N PRO A 2 -11.72 36.19 -43.58
CA PRO A 2 -11.40 35.09 -42.67
C PRO A 2 -12.41 33.94 -42.82
N SER A 3 -11.87 32.73 -43.04
CA SER A 3 -12.61 31.51 -43.38
C SER A 3 -13.54 31.02 -42.26
N THR A 4 -14.74 30.61 -42.66
CA THR A 4 -15.85 30.11 -41.81
C THR A 4 -15.45 28.95 -40.90
N HIS A 5 -14.39 28.21 -41.24
CA HIS A 5 -13.89 27.08 -40.47
C HIS A 5 -13.37 27.48 -39.07
N ARG A 6 -12.71 28.64 -38.93
CA ARG A 6 -12.19 29.08 -37.62
C ARG A 6 -13.31 29.44 -36.64
N LYS A 7 -14.45 29.97 -37.10
CA LYS A 7 -15.55 30.40 -36.22
C LYS A 7 -16.20 29.23 -35.47
N ASN A 8 -16.28 28.05 -36.08
CA ASN A 8 -16.91 26.88 -35.48
C ASN A 8 -16.05 26.23 -34.38
N ILE A 9 -14.72 26.28 -34.53
CA ILE A 9 -13.77 25.77 -33.52
C ILE A 9 -13.88 26.59 -32.23
N TYR A 10 -13.90 27.93 -32.35
CA TYR A 10 -14.06 28.81 -31.18
C TYR A 10 -15.42 28.65 -30.47
N LYS A 11 -16.50 28.39 -31.23
CA LYS A 11 -17.83 28.13 -30.64
C LYS A 11 -17.89 26.80 -29.89
N LYS A 12 -17.19 25.75 -30.37
CA LYS A 12 -17.15 24.43 -29.73
C LYS A 12 -16.31 24.45 -28.45
N GLU A 13 -15.15 25.12 -28.46
CA GLU A 13 -14.34 25.27 -27.26
C GLU A 13 -15.04 26.08 -26.16
N THR A 14 -15.69 27.19 -26.54
CA THR A 14 -16.43 28.01 -25.57
C THR A 14 -17.63 27.27 -24.99
N PHE A 15 -18.35 26.49 -25.79
CA PHE A 15 -19.44 25.64 -25.30
C PHE A 15 -18.96 24.58 -24.31
N ASN A 16 -17.86 23.88 -24.62
CA ASN A 16 -17.28 22.87 -23.74
C ASN A 16 -16.76 23.47 -22.43
N LYS A 17 -16.09 24.63 -22.49
CA LYS A 17 -15.62 25.35 -21.29
C LYS A 17 -16.80 25.80 -20.40
N ILE A 18 -17.89 26.28 -20.98
CA ILE A 18 -19.09 26.69 -20.22
C ILE A 18 -19.78 25.47 -19.57
N GLN A 19 -19.87 24.34 -20.28
CA GLN A 19 -20.45 23.10 -19.74
C GLN A 19 -19.61 22.52 -18.59
N ILE A 20 -18.28 22.48 -18.76
CA ILE A 20 -17.34 22.02 -17.72
C ILE A 20 -17.36 22.95 -16.50
N LEU A 21 -17.42 24.27 -16.72
CA LEU A 21 -17.50 25.25 -15.63
C LEU A 21 -18.81 25.14 -14.83
N LYS A 22 -19.93 24.82 -15.50
CA LYS A 22 -21.22 24.53 -14.84
C LYS A 22 -21.16 23.24 -14.03
N PHE A 23 -20.53 22.19 -14.56
CA PHE A 23 -20.37 20.91 -13.87
C PHE A 23 -19.49 21.02 -12.62
N ILE A 24 -18.39 21.78 -12.71
CA ILE A 24 -17.52 22.05 -11.57
C ILE A 24 -18.24 22.90 -10.51
N LYS A 25 -18.94 23.99 -10.90
CA LYS A 25 -19.69 24.81 -9.92
C LYS A 25 -20.83 24.05 -9.24
N LEU A 26 -21.50 23.14 -9.94
CA LEU A 26 -22.57 22.31 -9.38
C LEU A 26 -22.02 21.30 -8.36
N ASN A 27 -20.88 20.66 -8.65
CA ASN A 27 -20.20 19.76 -7.71
C ASN A 27 -19.59 20.51 -6.51
N GLN A 28 -19.10 21.74 -6.70
CA GLN A 28 -18.61 22.61 -5.63
C GLN A 28 -19.72 23.06 -4.68
N LEU A 29 -20.92 23.34 -5.21
CA LEU A 29 -22.09 23.69 -4.40
C LEU A 29 -22.63 22.48 -3.61
N MET A 30 -22.64 21.29 -4.21
CA MET A 30 -23.02 20.05 -3.54
C MET A 30 -22.03 19.66 -2.43
N ARG A 31 -20.73 19.90 -2.65
CA ARG A 31 -19.68 19.74 -1.63
C ARG A 31 -19.91 20.67 -0.44
N HIS A 32 -20.27 21.94 -0.66
CA HIS A 32 -20.55 22.87 0.43
C HIS A 32 -21.84 22.55 1.20
N LEU A 33 -22.87 22.02 0.52
CA LEU A 33 -24.08 21.53 1.19
C LEU A 33 -23.80 20.31 2.08
N PHE A 34 -22.88 19.44 1.66
CA PHE A 34 -22.45 18.30 2.47
C PHE A 34 -21.61 18.73 3.68
N PHE A 35 -20.69 19.68 3.52
CA PHE A 35 -19.89 20.22 4.63
C PHE A 35 -20.73 21.02 5.65
N LEU A 36 -21.79 21.72 5.23
CA LEU A 36 -22.71 22.42 6.13
C LEU A 36 -23.60 21.46 6.94
N ALA A 37 -23.97 20.31 6.38
CA ALA A 37 -24.74 19.28 7.09
C ALA A 37 -23.93 18.59 8.20
N ILE A 38 -22.61 18.42 8.02
CA ILE A 38 -21.72 17.78 8.99
C ILE A 38 -21.41 18.69 10.19
N ALA A 39 -21.36 20.01 9.99
CA ALA A 39 -21.06 20.98 11.04
C ALA A 39 -22.14 21.10 12.14
N SER A 40 -23.35 20.58 11.90
CA SER A 40 -24.46 20.63 12.86
C SER A 40 -24.48 19.46 13.86
N ILE A 41 -23.64 18.43 13.68
CA ILE A 41 -23.70 17.19 14.47
C ILE A 41 -22.71 17.21 15.66
N MET A 42 -21.83 18.20 15.75
CA MET A 42 -20.78 18.25 16.78
C MET A 42 -21.21 18.98 18.06
N ALA A 43 -22.31 18.52 18.65
CA ALA A 43 -22.63 18.81 20.03
C ALA A 43 -23.05 17.51 20.71
N LEU A 44 -22.37 17.21 21.83
CA LEU A 44 -22.55 16.09 22.76
C LEU A 44 -21.70 14.85 22.47
N SER A 45 -20.52 14.81 23.11
CA SER A 45 -20.04 13.67 23.92
C SER A 45 -18.68 14.01 24.55
N SER A 46 -18.71 14.54 25.77
CA SER A 46 -17.57 14.49 26.68
C SER A 46 -17.79 13.29 27.60
N CYS A 47 -17.12 12.17 27.30
CA CYS A 47 -17.02 11.02 28.19
C CYS A 47 -15.54 10.68 28.37
N ASN A 48 -15.08 10.79 29.61
CA ASN A 48 -13.70 10.67 30.03
C ASN A 48 -13.34 9.20 30.33
N ASN A 49 -13.49 8.33 29.32
CA ASN A 49 -13.14 6.92 29.42
C ASN A 49 -11.84 6.72 28.66
N THR A 50 -10.72 6.56 29.35
CA THR A 50 -9.45 6.18 28.71
C THR A 50 -9.64 4.83 28.04
N PRO A 51 -9.68 4.74 26.70
CA PRO A 51 -9.76 3.45 26.04
C PRO A 51 -8.40 2.77 26.22
N ALA A 52 -8.41 1.52 26.67
CA ALA A 52 -7.31 0.61 26.34
C ALA A 52 -7.04 0.71 24.83
N PRO A 53 -5.79 0.62 24.36
CA PRO A 53 -5.50 0.71 22.93
C PRO A 53 -6.32 -0.36 22.23
N ALA A 54 -7.39 0.07 21.57
CA ALA A 54 -8.14 -0.79 20.67
C ALA A 54 -7.14 -1.12 19.56
N SER A 55 -6.75 -2.39 19.47
CA SER A 55 -6.04 -2.91 18.31
C SER A 55 -6.79 -2.43 17.09
N GLN A 56 -6.18 -1.50 16.35
CA GLN A 56 -6.72 -1.09 15.08
C GLN A 56 -6.53 -2.30 14.18
N ASN A 57 -7.58 -3.12 14.08
CA ASN A 57 -7.61 -4.18 13.09
C ASN A 57 -7.42 -3.49 11.75
N ALA A 58 -6.25 -3.64 11.14
CA ALA A 58 -6.07 -3.20 9.77
C ALA A 58 -7.12 -3.95 8.94
N ASN A 59 -8.02 -3.17 8.34
CA ASN A 59 -9.10 -3.72 7.53
C ASN A 59 -8.51 -4.11 6.18
N TRP A 60 -7.96 -5.32 6.12
CA TRP A 60 -7.46 -5.93 4.90
C TRP A 60 -8.62 -6.53 4.08
N ALA A 61 -8.72 -6.16 2.81
CA ALA A 61 -9.76 -6.66 1.91
C ALA A 61 -9.51 -8.09 1.45
N HIS A 62 -8.24 -8.50 1.36
CA HIS A 62 -7.81 -9.78 0.82
C HIS A 62 -6.85 -10.49 1.78
N THR A 63 -6.92 -11.82 1.78
CA THR A 63 -6.02 -12.70 2.53
C THR A 63 -5.66 -13.88 1.64
N ALA A 64 -4.37 -14.11 1.43
CA ALA A 64 -3.89 -15.16 0.54
C ALA A 64 -2.74 -15.94 1.17
N THR A 65 -2.64 -17.23 0.87
CA THR A 65 -1.53 -18.10 1.30
C THR A 65 -0.54 -18.27 0.14
N VAL A 66 0.74 -18.04 0.41
CA VAL A 66 1.81 -18.17 -0.59
C VAL A 66 2.08 -19.65 -0.89
N ALA A 67 1.91 -20.04 -2.14
CA ALA A 67 2.16 -21.39 -2.65
C ALA A 67 3.55 -21.54 -3.29
N ASP A 68 4.04 -20.50 -3.96
CA ASP A 68 5.38 -20.47 -4.57
C ASP A 68 5.97 -19.05 -4.58
N VAL A 69 7.30 -18.94 -4.61
CA VAL A 69 8.05 -17.68 -4.55
C VAL A 69 9.18 -17.68 -5.57
N ILE A 70 9.17 -16.68 -6.45
CA ILE A 70 10.26 -16.43 -7.39
C ILE A 70 10.83 -15.04 -7.14
N GLN A 71 12.09 -15.00 -6.74
CA GLN A 71 12.82 -13.79 -6.41
C GLN A 71 13.51 -13.23 -7.66
N THR A 72 13.30 -11.95 -7.95
CA THR A 72 14.00 -11.22 -9.03
C THR A 72 14.76 -10.02 -8.47
N SER A 73 15.36 -9.22 -9.35
CA SER A 73 16.09 -8.01 -9.00
C SER A 73 15.23 -6.97 -8.26
N ASN A 74 14.04 -6.66 -8.78
CA ASN A 74 13.19 -5.57 -8.29
C ASN A 74 11.84 -6.04 -7.74
N TYR A 75 11.48 -7.29 -7.96
CA TYR A 75 10.19 -7.84 -7.57
C TYR A 75 10.34 -9.20 -6.91
N THR A 76 9.28 -9.58 -6.21
CA THR A 76 9.05 -10.94 -5.77
C THR A 76 7.73 -11.39 -6.39
N TYR A 77 7.79 -12.46 -7.18
CA TYR A 77 6.61 -13.06 -7.77
C TYR A 77 6.12 -14.15 -6.84
N LEU A 78 4.84 -14.10 -6.49
CA LEU A 78 4.19 -15.05 -5.60
C LEU A 78 3.10 -15.76 -6.39
N GLU A 79 3.08 -17.09 -6.36
CA GLU A 79 1.84 -17.81 -6.62
C GLU A 79 1.10 -17.89 -5.29
N VAL A 80 -0.13 -17.43 -5.25
CA VAL A 80 -0.92 -17.38 -4.02
C VAL A 80 -2.23 -18.13 -4.20
N ASN A 81 -2.70 -18.77 -3.13
CA ASN A 81 -4.04 -19.31 -3.02
C ASN A 81 -4.91 -18.36 -2.19
N GLU A 82 -5.99 -17.87 -2.79
CA GLU A 82 -7.03 -17.10 -2.11
C GLU A 82 -8.37 -17.76 -2.39
N ASN A 83 -9.09 -18.15 -1.34
CA ASN A 83 -10.41 -18.78 -1.44
C ASN A 83 -10.44 -19.98 -2.42
N GLY A 84 -9.37 -20.78 -2.47
CA GLY A 84 -9.26 -21.94 -3.34
C GLY A 84 -8.84 -21.64 -4.78
N SER A 85 -8.61 -20.37 -5.14
CA SER A 85 -8.12 -19.97 -6.47
C SER A 85 -6.64 -19.62 -6.41
N ASN A 86 -5.85 -20.20 -7.32
CA ASN A 86 -4.44 -19.86 -7.48
C ASN A 86 -4.26 -18.76 -8.54
N TYR A 87 -3.42 -17.77 -8.25
CA TYR A 87 -2.99 -16.79 -9.25
C TYR A 87 -1.62 -16.20 -8.92
N TRP A 88 -0.99 -15.60 -9.93
CA TRP A 88 0.29 -14.92 -9.79
C TRP A 88 0.11 -13.47 -9.35
N MET A 89 0.93 -13.07 -8.39
CA MET A 89 1.07 -11.70 -7.89
C MET A 89 2.53 -11.27 -8.01
N ALA A 90 2.76 -9.99 -8.30
CA ALA A 90 4.08 -9.37 -8.22
C ALA A 90 4.06 -8.26 -7.16
N ILE A 91 4.99 -8.32 -6.22
CA ILE A 91 5.17 -7.32 -5.17
C ILE A 91 6.57 -6.70 -5.24
N PRO A 92 6.80 -5.48 -4.69
CA PRO A 92 8.15 -4.98 -4.48
C PRO A 92 9.02 -6.03 -3.79
N LYS A 93 10.30 -6.07 -4.18
CA LYS A 93 11.28 -7.01 -3.65
C LYS A 93 11.17 -7.14 -2.12
N SER A 94 10.82 -8.33 -1.67
CA SER A 94 10.65 -8.65 -0.25
C SER A 94 10.94 -10.11 0.02
N ASP A 95 11.33 -10.42 1.26
CA ASP A 95 11.63 -11.78 1.69
C ASP A 95 10.36 -12.42 2.26
N ILE A 96 9.66 -13.18 1.43
CA ILE A 96 8.43 -13.89 1.78
C ILE A 96 8.67 -15.38 1.57
N ALA A 97 8.30 -16.19 2.55
CA ALA A 97 8.44 -17.64 2.49
C ALA A 97 7.16 -18.31 1.96
N VAL A 98 7.34 -19.48 1.33
CA VAL A 98 6.22 -20.38 0.98
C VAL A 98 5.46 -20.77 2.26
N GLY A 99 4.14 -20.84 2.15
CA GLY A 99 3.22 -21.14 3.25
C GLY A 99 2.83 -19.94 4.11
N LYS A 100 3.42 -18.76 3.89
CA LYS A 100 3.04 -17.54 4.61
C LYS A 100 1.66 -17.05 4.20
N VAL A 101 0.92 -16.52 5.16
CA VAL A 101 -0.33 -15.78 4.93
C VAL A 101 0.02 -14.31 4.77
N ILE A 102 -0.49 -13.70 3.71
CA ILE A 102 -0.31 -12.27 3.43
C ILE A 102 -1.66 -11.58 3.28
N TYR A 103 -1.65 -10.28 3.58
CA TYR A 103 -2.81 -9.42 3.57
C TYR A 103 -2.57 -8.23 2.64
N TYR A 104 -3.57 -7.86 1.85
CA TYR A 104 -3.49 -6.71 0.95
C TYR A 104 -4.87 -6.13 0.64
N ASN A 105 -4.90 -4.89 0.13
CA ASN A 105 -6.15 -4.16 -0.13
C ASN A 105 -6.46 -3.95 -1.60
N SER A 106 -5.44 -3.84 -2.44
CA SER A 106 -5.62 -3.54 -3.86
C SER A 106 -4.45 -4.05 -4.67
N GLY A 107 -4.72 -4.29 -5.95
CA GLY A 107 -3.71 -4.62 -6.93
C GLY A 107 -4.13 -4.19 -8.32
N LEU A 108 -3.16 -4.04 -9.21
CA LEU A 108 -3.38 -3.71 -10.61
C LEU A 108 -3.25 -5.00 -11.44
N PRO A 109 -4.36 -5.55 -11.98
CA PRO A 109 -4.30 -6.75 -12.79
C PRO A 109 -3.70 -6.45 -14.16
N MET A 110 -2.69 -7.20 -14.55
CA MET A 110 -2.08 -7.16 -15.87
C MET A 110 -2.33 -8.48 -16.58
N THR A 111 -2.57 -8.41 -17.89
CA THR A 111 -2.75 -9.58 -18.75
C THR A 111 -1.62 -9.66 -19.76
N ASN A 112 -1.24 -10.88 -20.14
CA ASN A 112 -0.15 -11.16 -21.09
C ASN A 112 1.15 -10.42 -20.73
N PHE A 113 1.47 -10.37 -19.43
CA PHE A 113 2.65 -9.67 -18.94
C PHE A 113 3.90 -10.52 -19.19
N GLU A 114 4.81 -10.02 -20.02
CA GLU A 114 6.09 -10.66 -20.30
C GLU A 114 7.15 -10.20 -19.28
N SER A 115 7.64 -11.14 -18.46
CA SER A 115 8.80 -10.92 -17.61
C SER A 115 10.07 -11.32 -18.34
N LYS A 116 10.86 -10.32 -18.73
CA LYS A 116 12.16 -10.53 -19.40
C LYS A 116 13.15 -11.26 -18.51
N GLU A 117 13.16 -10.97 -17.22
CA GLU A 117 14.10 -11.58 -16.26
C GLU A 117 13.79 -13.06 -16.03
N LEU A 118 12.50 -13.42 -16.03
CA LEU A 118 12.07 -14.82 -15.86
C LEU A 118 11.95 -15.57 -17.19
N ASN A 119 12.15 -14.90 -18.33
CA ASN A 119 11.87 -15.41 -19.67
C ASN A 119 10.50 -16.13 -19.73
N ARG A 120 9.48 -15.50 -19.14
CA ARG A 120 8.14 -16.08 -18.94
C ARG A 120 7.06 -15.04 -19.20
N THR A 121 5.99 -15.47 -19.86
CA THR A 121 4.76 -14.67 -19.99
C THR A 121 3.71 -15.17 -19.01
N PHE A 122 3.15 -14.24 -18.24
CA PHE A 122 2.02 -14.47 -17.36
C PHE A 122 0.74 -14.08 -18.10
N GLU A 123 -0.19 -15.04 -18.28
CA GLU A 123 -1.51 -14.73 -18.84
C GLU A 123 -2.23 -13.69 -17.99
N LYS A 124 -2.10 -13.79 -16.67
CA LYS A 124 -2.57 -12.81 -15.69
C LYS A 124 -1.60 -12.72 -14.51
N VAL A 125 -1.31 -11.50 -14.06
CA VAL A 125 -0.55 -11.22 -12.84
C VAL A 125 -1.10 -9.99 -12.14
N LEU A 126 -1.23 -10.04 -10.82
CA LEU A 126 -1.69 -8.92 -10.01
C LEU A 126 -0.49 -8.16 -9.43
N PHE A 127 -0.31 -6.90 -9.81
CA PHE A 127 0.72 -6.06 -9.21
C PHE A 127 0.21 -5.43 -7.92
N VAL A 128 0.80 -5.78 -6.79
CA VAL A 128 0.41 -5.28 -5.46
C VAL A 128 1.56 -4.49 -4.87
N GLN A 129 1.29 -3.24 -4.48
CA GLN A 129 2.32 -2.34 -3.95
C GLN A 129 2.52 -2.49 -2.44
N VAL A 130 1.45 -2.81 -1.71
CA VAL A 130 1.45 -2.88 -0.25
C VAL A 130 0.85 -4.22 0.17
N ILE A 131 1.65 -4.98 0.92
CA ILE A 131 1.24 -6.19 1.60
C ILE A 131 1.63 -6.10 3.08
N SER A 132 1.01 -6.94 3.91
CA SER A 132 1.41 -7.19 5.29
C SER A 132 1.46 -8.70 5.53
N ASP A 133 2.38 -9.16 6.36
CA ASP A 133 2.39 -10.51 6.94
C ASP A 133 1.76 -10.56 8.35
N ASP A 134 1.32 -9.39 8.85
CA ASP A 134 0.57 -9.24 10.10
C ASP A 134 -0.86 -8.71 9.82
N PRO A 135 -1.92 -9.41 10.29
CA PRO A 135 -3.31 -8.94 10.14
C PRO A 135 -3.61 -7.62 10.85
N THR A 136 -2.82 -7.22 11.84
CA THR A 136 -3.00 -5.97 12.58
C THR A 136 -2.45 -4.74 11.85
N GLY A 137 -1.64 -4.94 10.80
CA GLY A 137 -1.09 -3.87 9.97
C GLY A 137 -0.20 -2.88 10.71
N GLU A 138 0.32 -3.27 11.87
CA GLU A 138 1.37 -2.52 12.56
C GLU A 138 2.70 -2.82 11.87
N SER A 139 2.96 -2.10 10.77
CA SER A 139 4.26 -2.12 10.11
C SER A 139 5.32 -1.76 11.17
N ASP A 140 6.29 -2.65 11.35
CA ASP A 140 7.36 -2.53 12.34
C ASP A 140 8.15 -1.21 12.17
N VAL A 141 7.72 -0.16 12.88
CA VAL A 141 8.50 1.08 13.10
C VAL A 141 8.97 1.15 14.56
N THR A 142 8.66 0.15 15.40
CA THR A 142 8.93 0.20 16.85
C THR A 142 9.97 -0.81 17.33
N ARG A 143 10.43 -1.78 16.53
CA ARG A 143 11.46 -2.75 16.97
C ARG A 143 12.91 -2.30 16.79
N MET A 144 13.17 -1.01 16.97
CA MET A 144 14.51 -0.48 17.30
C MET A 144 14.53 0.04 18.76
N ALA A 145 14.33 -0.85 19.71
CA ALA A 145 14.94 -0.70 21.04
C ALA A 145 15.97 -1.84 21.20
N PRO A 146 17.29 -1.56 21.17
CA PRO A 146 18.29 -2.58 21.40
C PRO A 146 18.30 -2.90 22.89
N THR A 147 17.89 -4.13 23.23
CA THR A 147 18.29 -4.77 24.49
C THR A 147 19.80 -5.00 24.43
N THR A 148 20.57 -4.06 24.97
CA THR A 148 21.98 -4.27 25.30
C THR A 148 22.03 -5.17 26.53
N THR A 149 22.00 -6.49 26.31
CA THR A 149 22.56 -7.46 27.26
C THR A 149 23.87 -7.94 26.65
N LEU A 150 24.94 -7.16 26.88
CA LEU A 150 26.29 -7.63 26.64
C LEU A 150 26.64 -8.59 27.77
N THR A 151 26.67 -9.89 27.45
CA THR A 151 27.52 -10.88 28.14
C THR A 151 28.98 -10.55 27.87
N PRO A 152 29.81 -10.26 28.88
CA PRO A 152 31.26 -10.31 28.75
C PRO A 152 31.72 -11.68 29.28
N GLU A 153 31.85 -12.67 28.41
CA GLU A 153 32.79 -13.76 28.67
C GLU A 153 34.00 -13.62 27.74
N GLU A 154 35.14 -13.43 28.42
CA GLU A 154 36.45 -13.96 28.07
C GLU A 154 37.25 -13.28 26.94
N ARG A 155 38.08 -12.30 27.34
CA ARG A 155 39.41 -12.09 26.74
C ARG A 155 40.49 -12.03 27.83
N VAL A 156 41.14 -13.17 27.98
CA VAL A 156 42.60 -13.38 28.13
C VAL A 156 43.41 -12.12 28.47
N THR A 157 43.92 -12.05 29.71
CA THR A 157 45.09 -11.22 30.06
C THR A 157 46.28 -12.12 30.34
N ALA A 158 47.21 -12.15 29.38
CA ALA A 158 48.58 -12.59 29.61
C ALA A 158 49.51 -11.47 29.16
N ASN A 159 50.05 -10.71 30.11
CA ASN A 159 51.32 -10.03 29.95
C ASN A 159 52.02 -9.87 31.31
N LYS A 160 53.28 -10.27 31.29
CA LYS A 160 54.26 -10.46 32.36
C LYS A 160 55.30 -9.34 32.24
N SER A 161 55.72 -8.71 33.34
CA SER A 161 57.15 -8.44 33.68
C SER A 161 57.33 -7.45 34.84
N GLY A 162 58.24 -7.81 35.77
CA GLY A 162 59.07 -6.92 36.60
C GLY A 162 58.35 -6.27 37.79
N GLY A 163 58.91 -6.16 38.98
CA GLY A 163 60.28 -6.28 39.48
C GLY A 163 60.35 -5.47 40.79
N ASP A 164 61.22 -5.92 41.70
CA ASP A 164 61.51 -5.41 43.06
C ASP A 164 60.54 -5.77 44.20
#